data_AF-A0A2R7T6K1-F1
#
_entry.id   AF-A0A2R7T6K1-F1
#
_cell.length_a   1.000
_cell.length_b   1.000
_cell.length_c   1.000
_cell.angle_alpha   90.00
_cell.angle_beta   90.00
_cell.angle_gamma   90.00
#
_symmetry.space_group_name_H-M   'P 1'
#
loop_
_entity.id
_entity.type
_entity.pdbx_description
1 polymer ?
#
loop_
_entity_poly.entity_id
_entity_poly.type
_entity_poly.pdbx_seq_one_letter_code
_entity_poly.pdbx_strand_id
1 'polypeptide(L)' 'MHIQPHKLTPFVWYQRGAEDAVAHYLKTFGSGQVLHTQHWGENAPGAAGTVMVVQFELLGQHMTAFNGGPHFKLNEAFSL' A
#
# COMPACT_ATOMS: atom_id res chain seq x y z
N MET A 1 -12.24 2.02 20.77
CA MET A 1 -10.78 2.22 20.60
C MET A 1 -10.58 3.59 19.97
N HIS A 2 -9.81 4.48 20.60
CA HIS A 2 -9.48 5.79 20.03
C HIS A 2 -8.23 5.59 19.17
N ILE A 3 -8.41 5.47 17.85
CA ILE A 3 -7.30 5.39 16.90
C ILE A 3 -6.72 6.79 16.81
N GLN A 4 -5.57 7.03 17.44
CA GLN A 4 -4.86 8.28 17.22
C GLN A 4 -4.34 8.30 15.78
N PRO A 5 -4.60 9.37 15.00
CA PRO A 5 -4.05 9.47 13.66
C PRO A 5 -2.53 9.53 13.73
N HIS A 6 -1.86 8.61 13.05
CA HIS A 6 -0.41 8.61 12.93
C HIS A 6 0.03 9.86 12.16
N LYS A 7 0.93 10.65 12.74
CA LYS A 7 1.48 11.86 12.10
C LYS A 7 2.29 11.53 10.84
N LEU A 8 2.78 10.30 10.72
CA LEU A 8 3.53 9.78 9.59
C LEU A 8 2.82 8.53 9.05
N THR A 9 2.57 8.52 7.74
CA THR A 9 2.01 7.35 7.03
C THR A 9 3.07 6.85 6.05
N PRO A 10 3.64 5.65 6.27
CA PRO A 10 4.58 5.06 5.33
C PRO A 10 3.94 4.85 3.96
N PHE A 11 4.69 5.16 2.91
CA PHE A 11 4.26 5.01 1.53
C PHE A 11 5.26 4.11 0.81
N VAL A 12 4.83 2.90 0.46
CA VAL A 12 5.70 1.85 -0.08
C VAL A 12 5.43 1.69 -1.58
N TRP A 13 6.49 1.82 -2.38
CA TRP A 13 6.44 1.69 -3.83
C TRP A 13 6.64 0.23 -4.26
N TYR A 14 5.73 -0.26 -5.08
CA TYR A 14 5.80 -1.54 -5.76
C TYR A 14 5.83 -1.32 -7.26
N GLN A 15 6.58 -2.17 -7.98
CA GLN A 15 6.47 -2.23 -9.43
C GLN A 15 5.07 -2.67 -9.85
N ARG A 16 4.54 -3.69 -9.17
CA ARG A 16 3.20 -4.27 -9.28
C ARG A 16 2.95 -5.13 -8.04
N GLY A 17 1.71 -5.54 -7.81
CA GLY A 17 1.38 -6.50 -6.74
C GLY A 17 1.28 -5.90 -5.34
N ALA A 18 1.04 -4.58 -5.22
CA ALA A 18 0.74 -3.95 -3.94
C ALA A 18 -0.41 -4.65 -3.18
N GLU A 19 -1.43 -5.12 -3.89
CA GLU A 19 -2.56 -5.85 -3.30
C GLU A 19 -2.14 -7.19 -2.69
N ASP A 20 -1.34 -7.97 -3.42
CA ASP A 20 -0.81 -9.26 -2.95
C ASP A 20 0.09 -9.07 -1.74
N ALA A 21 0.91 -8.02 -1.75
CA ALA A 21 1.76 -7.66 -0.62
C ALA A 21 0.92 -7.31 0.62
N VAL A 22 -0.10 -6.47 0.47
CA VAL A 22 -1.03 -6.13 1.56
C VAL A 22 -1.76 -7.37 2.07
N ALA A 23 -2.29 -8.22 1.18
CA ALA A 23 -2.95 -9.46 1.54
C ALA A 23 -2.00 -10.39 2.31
N HIS A 24 -0.73 -10.47 1.91
CA HIS A 24 0.30 -11.20 2.63
C HIS A 24 0.54 -10.63 4.02
N TYR A 25 0.68 -9.31 4.17
CA TYR A 25 0.87 -8.66 5.47
C TYR A 25 -0.29 -8.94 6.42
N LEU A 26 -1.51 -8.72 5.95
CA LEU A 26 -2.72 -8.94 6.75
C LEU A 26 -2.87 -10.40 7.18
N LYS A 27 -2.56 -11.35 6.28
CA LYS A 27 -2.55 -12.78 6.59
C LYS A 27 -1.46 -13.14 7.61
N THR A 28 -0.26 -12.58 7.46
CA THR A 28 0.91 -12.93 8.28
C THR A 28 0.78 -12.40 9.70
N PHE A 29 0.32 -11.16 9.87
CA PHE A 29 0.21 -10.53 11.20
C PHE A 29 -1.16 -10.74 11.86
N GLY A 30 -2.21 -11.06 11.10
CA GLY A 30 -3.55 -11.35 11.62
C GLY A 30 -4.26 -10.16 12.29
N SER A 31 -3.65 -8.97 12.27
CA SER A 31 -4.18 -7.74 12.86
C SER A 31 -3.97 -6.59 11.89
N GLY A 32 -5.05 -6.22 11.22
CA GLY A 32 -5.07 -5.14 10.24
C GLY A 32 -6.28 -5.27 9.31
N GLN A 33 -6.44 -4.30 8.42
CA GLN A 33 -7.51 -4.30 7.41
C GLN A 33 -7.18 -3.38 6.24
N VAL A 34 -7.72 -3.67 5.06
CA VAL A 34 -7.74 -2.70 3.96
C VAL A 34 -8.72 -1.58 4.32
N LEU A 35 -8.28 -0.34 4.18
CA LEU A 35 -9.09 0.86 4.44
C LEU A 35 -9.70 1.41 3.15
N HIS A 36 -8.89 1.46 2.09
CA HIS A 36 -9.32 1.99 0.79
C HIS A 36 -8.47 1.43 -0.34
N THR A 37 -9.10 1.17 -1.48
CA THR A 37 -8.41 0.77 -2.71
C THR A 37 -8.80 1.73 -3.82
N GLN A 38 -7.79 2.28 -4.49
CA GLN A 38 -7.96 3.14 -5.66
C GLN A 38 -7.40 2.45 -6.89
N HIS A 39 -8.16 2.53 -7.99
CA HIS A 39 -7.77 1.97 -9.29
C HIS A 39 -7.28 3.09 -10.21
N TRP A 40 -6.43 2.73 -11.17
CA TRP A 40 -6.02 3.62 -12.25
C TRP A 40 -7.23 4.00 -13.11
N GLY A 41 -7.37 5.29 -13.42
CA GLY A 41 -8.39 5.80 -14.33
C GLY A 41 -8.00 5.66 -15.80
N GLU A 42 -8.92 6.04 -16.69
CA GLU A 42 -8.62 6.19 -18.11
C GLU A 42 -7.58 7.29 -18.33
N ASN A 43 -6.65 7.08 -19.27
CA ASN A 43 -5.54 7.98 -19.59
C ASN A 43 -4.53 8.24 -18.46
N ALA A 44 -4.43 7.32 -17.49
CA ALA A 44 -3.41 7.37 -16.45
C ALA A 44 -2.13 6.59 -16.84
N PRO A 45 -1.01 6.74 -16.10
CA PRO A 45 0.23 6.00 -16.38
C PRO A 45 0.10 4.47 -16.25
N GLY A 46 -0.77 3.99 -15.35
CA GLY A 46 -1.07 2.58 -15.19
C GLY A 46 -2.24 2.10 -16.07
N ALA A 47 -2.38 0.79 -16.20
CA ALA A 47 -3.49 0.20 -16.95
C ALA A 47 -4.83 0.49 -16.26
N ALA A 48 -5.79 1.07 -16.98
CA ALA A 48 -7.10 1.43 -16.46
C ALA A 48 -7.80 0.23 -15.78
N GLY A 49 -8.43 0.49 -14.64
CA GLY A 49 -9.12 -0.54 -13.85
C GLY A 49 -8.21 -1.46 -13.03
N THR A 50 -6.89 -1.36 -13.15
CA THR A 50 -5.96 -2.08 -12.27
C THR A 50 -5.68 -1.27 -11.01
N VAL A 51 -5.30 -1.93 -9.91
CA VAL A 51 -5.05 -1.21 -8.66
C VAL A 51 -3.84 -0.30 -8.75
N MET A 52 -4.06 0.95 -8.34
CA MET A 52 -3.08 2.00 -8.20
C MET A 52 -2.56 2.05 -6.77
N VAL A 53 -3.45 2.23 -5.79
CA VAL A 53 -3.11 2.38 -4.37
C VAL A 53 -3.97 1.47 -3.51
N VAL A 54 -3.36 0.87 -2.49
CA VAL A 54 -4.06 0.25 -1.36
C VAL A 54 -3.65 0.98 -0.08
N GLN A 55 -4.61 1.60 0.59
CA GLN A 55 -4.46 2.12 1.95
C GLN A 55 -4.94 1.05 2.91
N PHE A 56 -4.14 0.77 3.94
CA PHE A 56 -4.42 -0.30 4.89
C PHE A 56 -3.91 0.07 6.27
N GLU A 57 -4.47 -0.59 7.26
CA GLU A 57 -3.99 -0.59 8.63
C GLU A 57 -3.32 -1.95 8.91
N LEU A 58 -2.17 -1.92 9.55
CA LEU A 58 -1.42 -3.09 9.99
C LEU A 58 -0.85 -2.82 11.39
N LEU A 59 -1.17 -3.68 12.37
CA LEU A 59 -0.72 -3.54 13.76
C LEU A 59 -1.00 -2.16 14.37
N GLY A 60 -2.14 -1.56 14.02
CA GLY A 60 -2.59 -0.24 14.42
C GLY A 60 -2.01 0.91 13.60
N GLN A 61 -1.05 0.67 12.69
CA GLN A 61 -0.39 1.68 11.85
C GLN A 61 -1.06 1.81 10.48
N HIS A 62 -1.38 3.03 10.06
CA HIS A 62 -1.85 3.28 8.70
C HIS A 62 -0.66 3.34 7.74
N MET A 63 -0.79 2.69 6.60
CA MET A 63 0.21 2.59 5.54
C MET A 63 -0.44 2.69 4.17
N THR A 64 0.36 3.08 3.16
CA THR A 64 -0.05 3.11 1.76
C THR A 64 0.90 2.24 0.93
N ALA A 65 0.35 1.37 0.10
CA ALA A 65 1.07 0.61 -0.91
C ALA A 65 0.66 1.09 -2.32
N PHE A 66 1.62 1.35 -3.19
CA PHE A 66 1.39 1.94 -4.51
C PHE A 66 2.04 1.14 -5.63
N ASN A 67 1.27 0.80 -6.66
CA ASN A 67 1.77 0.20 -7.89
C ASN A 67 2.24 1.28 -8.86
N GLY A 68 3.48 1.72 -8.71
CA GLY A 68 4.05 2.81 -9.51
C GLY A 68 4.84 2.38 -10.74
N GLY A 69 4.97 1.08 -11.01
CA GLY A 69 5.76 0.58 -12.13
C GLY A 69 7.28 0.51 -11.83
N PRO A 70 8.10 0.17 -12.84
CA PRO A 70 9.48 -0.28 -12.65
C PRO A 70 10.50 0.84 -12.35
N HIS A 71 10.03 2.06 -12.07
CA HIS A 71 10.90 3.23 -11.89
C HIS A 71 11.71 3.19 -10.59
N PHE A 72 11.08 2.72 -9.51
CA PHE A 72 11.72 2.57 -8.21
C PHE A 72 11.51 1.16 -7.70
N LYS A 73 12.54 0.62 -7.05
CA LYS A 73 12.48 -0.68 -6.37
C LYS A 73 12.78 -0.44 -4.90
N LEU A 74 11.87 -0.89 -4.04
CA LEU A 74 12.19 -1.04 -2.63
C LEU A 74 13.40 -1.98 -2.51
N ASN A 75 14.38 -1.56 -1.71
CA ASN A 75 15.61 -2.31 -1.48
C ASN A 75 15.96 -2.26 0.01
N GLU A 76 17.07 -2.90 0.37
CA GLU A 76 17.54 -3.06 1.73
C GLU A 76 17.98 -1.74 2.38
N ALA A 77 18.12 -0.65 1.61
CA ALA A 77 18.50 0.67 2.10
C ALA A 77 17.30 1.53 2.55
N PHE A 78 16.13 0.94 2.74
CA PHE A 78 14.96 1.62 3.30
C PHE A 78 15.07 1.79 4.82
N SER A 79 14.84 3.02 5.31
CA SER A 79 14.79 3.36 6.73
C SER A 79 13.58 4.26 7.00
N LEU A 80 12.88 4.04 8.11
CA LEU A 80 11.69 4.79 8.54
C LEU A 80 11.76 5.12 10.03
#